data_AF-A0A923NG42-F1
#
_entry.id   AF-A0A923NG42-F1
#
_cell.length_a   1.000
_cell.length_b   1.000
_cell.length_c   1.000
_cell.angle_alpha   90.00
_cell.angle_beta   90.00
_cell.angle_gamma   90.00
#
_symmetry.space_group_name_H-M   'P 1'
#
loop_
_entity.id
_entity.type
_entity.pdbx_description
1 polymer ?
#
loop_
_entity_poly.entity_id
_entity_poly.type
_entity_poly.pdbx_seq_one_letter_code
_entity_poly.pdbx_strand_id
1 'polypeptide(L)' 'MAQKKMILDLDAGVDDALALAYALATPDADLIGITSSYGNNVQDITSVNSLKLLELLGAC' A
#
# COMPACT_ATOMS: atom_id res chain seq x y z
N MET A 1 0.17 -9.44 18.41
CA MET A 1 0.05 -8.01 18.06
C MET A 1 1.28 -7.68 17.24
N ALA A 2 1.09 -7.14 16.03
CA ALA A 2 2.20 -6.70 15.19
C ALA A 2 3.01 -5.62 15.93
N GLN A 3 4.34 -5.65 15.77
CA GLN A 3 5.26 -4.83 16.57
C GLN A 3 5.77 -3.60 15.81
N LYS A 4 5.70 -3.62 14.47
CA LYS A 4 6.31 -2.59 13.63
C LYS A 4 5.25 -1.80 12.86
N LYS A 5 4.98 -0.59 13.34
CA LYS A 5 4.15 0.39 12.64
C LYS A 5 4.84 0.88 11.37
N MET A 6 4.08 0.96 10.29
CA MET A 6 4.57 1.34 8.97
C MET A 6 3.61 2.29 8.28
N ILE A 7 4.17 3.30 7.60
CA ILE A 7 3.49 4.08 6.57
C ILE A 7 4.24 3.82 5.27
N LEU A 8 3.52 3.51 4.20
CA LEU A 8 4.10 3.32 2.86
C LEU A 8 3.79 4.54 1.99
N ASP A 9 4.82 5.11 1.36
CA ASP A 9 4.68 6.14 0.34
C ASP A 9 4.87 5.49 -1.04
N LEU A 10 3.81 5.41 -1.84
CA LEU A 10 3.74 4.58 -3.04
C LEU A 10 3.30 5.38 -4.27
N ASP A 11 3.82 5.05 -5.45
CA ASP A 11 3.28 5.53 -6.73
C ASP A 11 2.41 4.46 -7.44
N ALA A 12 2.02 3.43 -6.69
CA ALA A 12 1.08 2.37 -7.03
C ALA A 12 1.39 1.68 -8.36
N GLY A 13 2.67 1.39 -8.60
CA GLY A 13 3.17 0.49 -9.63
C GLY A 13 2.84 -0.99 -9.38
N VAL A 14 3.27 -1.85 -10.30
CA VAL A 14 3.10 -3.31 -10.18
C VAL A 14 3.92 -3.87 -9.02
N ASP A 15 5.12 -3.35 -8.82
CA ASP A 15 6.01 -3.69 -7.72
C ASP A 15 5.48 -3.18 -6.37
N ASP A 16 4.88 -1.99 -6.31
CA ASP A 16 4.20 -1.48 -5.12
C ASP A 16 3.01 -2.37 -4.71
N ALA A 17 2.25 -2.87 -5.67
CA ALA A 17 1.16 -3.81 -5.40
C ALA A 17 1.67 -5.09 -4.74
N LEU A 18 2.82 -5.61 -5.20
CA LEU A 18 3.47 -6.76 -4.58
C LEU A 18 4.00 -6.42 -3.18
N ALA A 19 4.63 -5.25 -3.01
CA ALA A 19 5.13 -4.80 -1.72
C ALA A 19 4.01 -4.62 -0.69
N LEU A 20 2.87 -4.07 -1.11
CA LEU A 20 1.69 -3.90 -0.27
C LEU A 20 1.11 -5.25 0.16
N ALA A 21 0.96 -6.20 -0.77
CA ALA A 21 0.52 -7.56 -0.44
C ALA A 21 1.47 -8.26 0.53
N TYR A 22 2.79 -8.08 0.35
CA TYR A 22 3.79 -8.63 1.26
C TYR A 22 3.71 -7.99 2.66
N ALA A 23 3.55 -6.67 2.73
CA ALA A 23 3.43 -5.95 3.99
C ALA A 23 2.19 -6.40 4.78
N LEU A 24 1.03 -6.51 4.12
CA LEU A 24 -0.22 -6.98 4.75
C LEU A 24 -0.14 -8.45 5.20
N ALA A 25 0.61 -9.29 4.51
CA ALA A 25 0.81 -10.69 4.88
C ALA A 25 1.88 -10.89 5.97
N THR A 26 2.66 -9.86 6.32
CA THR A 26 3.77 -9.97 7.28
C THR A 26 3.22 -9.84 8.72
N PRO A 27 3.30 -10.89 9.56
CA PRO A 27 2.65 -10.88 10.89
C PRO A 27 3.13 -9.81 11.86
N ASP A 28 4.37 -9.34 11.68
CA ASP A 28 5.00 -8.34 12.54
C ASP A 28 4.83 -6.90 12.03
N ALA A 29 4.26 -6.73 10.83
CA ALA A 29 3.99 -5.43 10.23
C ALA A 29 2.57 -4.95 10.58
N ASP A 30 2.49 -3.69 10.99
CA ASP A 30 1.23 -2.97 11.25
C ASP A 30 1.19 -1.79 10.28
N LEU A 31 0.56 -1.99 9.11
CA LEU A 31 0.40 -0.94 8.12
C LEU A 31 -0.70 0.02 8.60
N ILE A 32 -0.29 1.19 9.07
CA ILE A 32 -1.18 2.19 9.69
C ILE A 32 -1.59 3.30 8.72
N GLY A 33 -1.05 3.31 7.50
CA GLY A 33 -1.42 4.28 6.47
C GLY A 33 -0.62 4.14 5.19
N ILE A 34 -1.17 4.71 4.12
CA ILE A 34 -0.51 4.85 2.83
C ILE A 34 -0.56 6.33 2.43
N THR A 35 0.56 6.86 1.95
CA THR A 35 0.61 8.11 1.19
C THR A 35 0.87 7.80 -0.27
N SER A 36 0.30 8.60 -1.16
CA SER A 36 0.42 8.38 -2.60
C SER A 36 1.21 9.51 -3.24
N SER A 37 2.21 9.12 -4.04
CA SER A 37 3.11 10.03 -4.75
C SER A 37 2.90 9.93 -6.27
N TYR A 38 3.54 10.84 -7.01
CA TYR A 38 3.57 10.83 -8.46
C TYR A 38 4.77 10.00 -8.96
N GLY A 39 4.64 9.37 -10.14
CA GLY A 39 5.73 8.58 -10.72
C GLY A 39 5.24 7.75 -11.90
N ASN A 40 4.97 6.46 -11.67
CA ASN A 40 4.33 5.54 -12.60
C ASN A 40 3.01 6.08 -13.17
N ASN A 41 2.30 6.92 -12.41
CA ASN A 41 1.17 7.69 -12.88
C ASN A 41 1.06 9.04 -12.15
N VAL A 42 0.04 9.82 -12.51
CA VAL A 42 -0.32 11.04 -11.78
C VAL A 42 -0.91 10.69 -10.41
N GLN A 43 -0.64 11.54 -9.41
CA GLN A 43 -0.96 11.29 -8.00
C GLN A 43 -2.43 10.91 -7.75
N ASP A 44 -3.38 11.51 -8.47
CA ASP A 44 -4.80 11.19 -8.31
C ASP A 44 -5.11 9.72 -8.69
N ILE A 45 -4.43 9.21 -9.73
CA ILE A 45 -4.57 7.83 -10.17
C ILE A 45 -3.86 6.87 -9.20
N THR A 46 -2.66 7.23 -8.73
CA THR A 46 -1.91 6.39 -7.79
C THR A 46 -2.65 6.26 -6.45
N SER A 47 -3.29 7.34 -5.98
CA SER A 47 -4.14 7.35 -4.78
C SER A 47 -5.33 6.39 -4.90
N VAL A 48 -6.05 6.44 -6.03
CA VAL A 48 -7.18 5.53 -6.29
C VAL A 48 -6.70 4.08 -6.43
N ASN A 49 -5.54 3.85 -7.06
CA ASN A 49 -4.98 2.51 -7.21
C ASN A 49 -4.59 1.90 -5.86
N SER A 50 -3.97 2.67 -4.95
CA SER A 50 -3.66 2.21 -3.59
C SER A 50 -4.92 1.74 -2.85
N LEU A 51 -6.03 2.48 -2.95
CA LEU A 51 -7.32 2.07 -2.35
C LEU A 51 -7.86 0.78 -2.97
N LYS A 52 -7.87 0.67 -4.29
CA LYS A 52 -8.33 -0.54 -5.00
C LYS A 52 -7.49 -1.77 -4.66
N LEU A 53 -6.18 -1.59 -4.45
CA LEU A 53 -5.29 -2.67 -4.03
C LEU A 53 -5.62 -3.12 -2.59
N LEU A 54 -5.88 -2.19 -1.67
CA LEU A 54 -6.31 -2.54 -0.32
C LEU A 54 -7.64 -3.31 -0.32
N GLU A 55 -8.62 -2.87 -1.11
CA GLU A 55 -9.90 -3.58 -1.29
C GLU A 55 -9.68 -4.99 -1.87
N LEU A 56 -8.87 -5.10 -2.93
CA LEU A 56 -8.55 -6.38 -3.56
C LEU A 56 -7.85 -7.35 -2.59
N LEU A 57 -7.01 -6.84 -1.70
CA LEU A 57 -6.26 -7.60 -0.70
C LEU A 57 -7.06 -7.85 0.59
N GLY A 58 -8.31 -7.39 0.68
CA GLY A 58 -9.20 -7.59 1.83
C GLY A 58 -8.82 -6.76 3.06
N ALA A 59 -8.13 -5.63 2.85
CA ALA A 59 -7.71 -4.71 3.90
C ALA A 59 -8.59 -3.45 4.01
N CYS A 60 -9.59 -3.30 3.12
CA CYS A 60 -10.65 -2.27 3.12
C CYS A 60 -11.95 -2.85 2.57
#